data_AF-A0AAP8T2M5-F1
#
_entry.id   AF-A0AAP8T2M5-F1
#
_cell.length_a   1.000
_cell.length_b   1.000
_cell.length_c   1.000
_cell.angle_alpha   90.00
_cell.angle_beta   90.00
_cell.angle_gamma   90.00
#
_symmetry.space_group_name_H-M   'P 1'
#
loop_
_entity.id
_entity.type
_entity.pdbx_description
1 polymer ?
#
loop_
_entity_poly.entity_id
_entity_poly.type
_entity_poly.pdbx_seq_one_letter_code
_entity_poly.pdbx_strand_id
1 'polypeptide(L)'
;LEEGRQVLLIRDSRSTEHRPPNVDDNLFDDWRLPLSAELKKRMKADVARLLPAHAQPIAAQWKMIFSDTPSTSVIAGAGAGKSTTLVLRILLLSHYLGFELSSMTVVTFTRESRKDFINK
;
A
#
# COMPACT_ATOMS: atom_id res chain seq x y z
N LEU A 1 -24.02 -1.51 60.34
CA LEU A 1 -23.60 -0.55 59.30
C LEU A 1 -22.32 -1.09 58.68
N GLU A 2 -22.41 -1.95 57.67
CA GLU A 2 -21.24 -2.25 56.82
C GLU A 2 -21.17 -1.16 55.75
N GLU A 3 -20.82 0.05 56.18
CA GLU A 3 -20.56 1.17 55.29
C GLU A 3 -19.18 1.00 54.65
N GLY A 4 -19.13 0.91 53.31
CA GLY A 4 -17.88 1.03 52.54
C GLY A 4 -17.59 -0.06 51.53
N ARG A 5 -18.41 -1.12 51.42
CA ARG A 5 -18.14 -2.19 50.45
C ARG A 5 -18.67 -1.84 49.05
N GLN A 6 -17.79 -1.34 48.17
CA GLN A 6 -18.09 -1.23 46.74
C GLN A 6 -18.04 -2.62 46.11
N VAL A 7 -19.20 -3.15 45.69
CA VAL A 7 -19.31 -4.43 45.00
C VAL A 7 -19.48 -4.18 43.51
N LEU A 8 -18.46 -4.51 42.72
CA LEU A 8 -18.55 -4.50 41.26
C LEU A 8 -19.18 -5.81 40.79
N LEU A 9 -20.45 -5.77 40.40
CA LEU A 9 -21.16 -6.92 39.87
C LEU A 9 -21.01 -6.98 38.35
N ILE A 10 -20.05 -7.77 37.85
CA ILE A 10 -19.90 -8.01 36.41
C ILE A 10 -20.90 -9.10 36.01
N ARG A 11 -21.97 -8.72 35.33
CA ARG A 11 -22.89 -9.67 34.67
C ARG A 11 -22.47 -9.82 33.22
N ASP A 12 -21.82 -10.94 32.91
CA ASP A 12 -21.54 -11.31 31.53
C ASP A 12 -22.82 -11.86 30.89
N SER A 13 -23.43 -11.08 29.99
CA SER A 13 -24.64 -11.47 29.26
C SER A 13 -24.33 -12.12 27.91
N ARG A 14 -23.06 -12.44 27.62
CA ARG A 14 -22.70 -13.14 26.38
C ARG A 14 -23.21 -14.58 26.45
N SER A 15 -23.62 -15.11 25.29
CA SER A 15 -24.02 -16.51 25.18
C SER A 15 -22.86 -17.44 25.58
N THR A 16 -23.13 -18.38 26.47
CA THR A 16 -22.19 -19.45 26.84
C THR A 16 -22.25 -20.65 25.89
N GLU A 17 -23.11 -20.59 24.87
CA GLU A 17 -23.22 -21.67 23.90
C GLU A 17 -21.96 -21.74 23.02
N HIS A 18 -21.35 -22.91 22.98
CA HIS A 18 -20.28 -23.20 22.03
C HIS A 18 -20.85 -23.18 20.61
N ARG A 19 -20.58 -22.10 19.87
CA ARG A 19 -20.82 -22.11 18.42
C ARG A 19 -19.95 -23.17 17.76
N PRO A 20 -20.48 -23.93 16.79
CA PRO A 20 -19.66 -24.81 15.98
C PRO A 20 -18.60 -23.98 15.23
N PRO A 21 -17.46 -24.58 14.86
CA PRO A 21 -16.49 -23.93 13.98
C PRO A 21 -17.23 -23.45 12.73
N ASN A 22 -17.16 -22.15 12.45
CA ASN A 22 -17.68 -21.56 11.22
C ASN A 22 -16.52 -20.91 10.46
N VAL A 23 -16.63 -20.85 9.14
CA VAL A 23 -15.67 -20.10 8.33
C VAL A 23 -15.93 -18.63 8.59
N ASP A 24 -14.91 -17.92 9.07
CA ASP A 24 -14.93 -16.48 9.14
C ASP A 24 -14.52 -15.93 7.77
N ASP A 25 -15.52 -15.56 6.96
CA ASP A 25 -15.30 -14.95 5.64
C ASP A 25 -14.59 -13.59 5.72
N ASN A 26 -14.46 -13.01 6.92
CA ASN A 26 -13.76 -11.75 7.19
C ASN A 26 -12.46 -11.95 7.98
N LEU A 27 -11.95 -13.18 8.10
CA LEU A 27 -10.68 -13.42 8.81
C LEU A 27 -9.51 -12.67 8.16
N PHE A 28 -9.64 -12.35 6.86
CA PHE A 28 -8.71 -11.51 6.11
C PHE A 28 -9.51 -10.48 5.32
N ASP A 29 -9.36 -9.20 5.67
CA ASP A 29 -9.90 -8.09 4.87
C ASP A 29 -9.32 -8.13 3.43
N ASP A 30 -10.07 -7.59 2.45
CA ASP A 30 -9.53 -7.37 1.10
C ASP A 30 -8.47 -6.26 1.15
N TRP A 31 -7.22 -6.70 1.32
CA TRP A 31 -6.02 -5.86 1.46
C TRP A 31 -5.51 -5.31 0.12
N ARG A 32 -6.24 -5.56 -0.98
CA ARG A 32 -5.91 -5.03 -2.31
C ARG A 32 -6.09 -3.52 -2.34
N LEU A 33 -5.19 -2.85 -3.05
CA LEU A 33 -5.27 -1.42 -3.31
C LEU A 33 -6.47 -1.12 -4.22
N PRO A 34 -7.26 -0.07 -3.92
CA PRO A 34 -8.47 0.28 -4.66
C PRO A 34 -8.13 1.00 -5.99
N LEU A 35 -7.57 0.26 -6.95
CA LEU A 35 -7.07 0.80 -8.21
C LEU A 35 -8.15 0.81 -9.31
N SER A 36 -8.99 1.85 -9.33
CA SER A 36 -10.02 2.02 -10.37
C SER A 36 -9.43 2.27 -11.77
N ALA A 37 -10.23 2.01 -12.81
CA ALA A 37 -9.83 2.25 -14.20
C ALA A 37 -9.59 3.74 -14.46
N GLU A 38 -10.42 4.60 -13.86
CA GLU A 38 -10.33 6.06 -13.96
C GLU A 38 -9.04 6.59 -13.35
N LEU A 39 -8.65 6.04 -12.19
CA LEU A 39 -7.40 6.38 -11.53
C LEU A 39 -6.19 5.99 -12.39
N LYS A 40 -6.17 4.76 -12.91
CA LYS A 40 -5.11 4.29 -13.82
C LYS A 40 -5.02 5.17 -15.07
N LYS A 41 -6.17 5.56 -15.65
CA LYS A 41 -6.23 6.43 -16.82
C LYS A 41 -5.69 7.82 -16.53
N ARG A 42 -6.08 8.42 -15.39
CA ARG A 42 -5.60 9.74 -14.94
C ARG A 42 -4.08 9.74 -14.76
N MET A 43 -3.55 8.76 -14.01
CA MET A 43 -2.11 8.66 -13.77
C MET A 43 -1.32 8.47 -15.08
N LYS A 44 -1.80 7.62 -16.00
CA LYS A 44 -1.16 7.46 -17.31
C LYS A 44 -1.15 8.76 -18.11
N ALA A 45 -2.23 9.53 -18.09
CA ALA A 45 -2.31 10.82 -18.78
C ALA A 45 -1.35 11.85 -18.16
N ASP A 46 -1.25 11.91 -16.84
CA ASP A 46 -0.32 12.80 -16.15
C ASP A 46 1.14 12.43 -16.43
N VAL A 47 1.48 11.14 -16.39
CA VAL A 47 2.82 10.67 -16.72
C VAL A 47 3.17 10.94 -18.18
N ALA A 48 2.24 10.75 -19.12
CA ALA A 48 2.43 11.07 -20.53
C ALA A 48 2.69 12.57 -20.76
N ARG A 49 2.04 13.44 -19.96
CA ARG A 49 2.16 14.90 -20.05
C ARG A 49 3.41 15.44 -19.38
N LEU A 50 3.82 14.86 -18.24
CA LEU A 50 4.85 15.42 -17.38
C LEU A 50 6.24 14.81 -17.63
N LEU A 51 6.33 13.59 -18.12
CA LEU A 51 7.62 12.92 -18.36
C LEU A 51 8.05 12.99 -19.83
N PRO A 52 9.36 13.16 -20.11
CA PRO A 52 9.88 13.06 -21.46
C PRO A 52 9.76 11.63 -22.02
N ALA A 53 9.83 11.49 -23.34
CA ALA A 53 9.62 10.21 -24.04
C ALA A 53 10.48 9.05 -23.50
N HIS A 54 11.75 9.31 -23.14
CA HIS A 54 12.67 8.29 -22.64
C HIS A 54 12.38 7.83 -21.20
N ALA A 55 11.58 8.59 -20.45
CA ALA A 55 11.19 8.28 -19.07
C ALA A 55 9.79 7.66 -18.98
N GLN A 56 9.11 7.46 -20.11
CA GLN A 56 7.79 6.87 -20.16
C GLN A 56 7.84 5.38 -19.75
N PRO A 57 6.94 4.91 -18.86
CA PRO A 57 6.96 3.51 -18.46
C PRO A 57 6.48 2.57 -19.57
N ILE A 58 7.16 1.43 -19.72
CA ILE A 58 6.72 0.35 -20.60
C ILE A 58 5.58 -0.46 -19.97
N ALA A 59 4.92 -1.31 -20.75
CA ALA A 59 3.79 -2.13 -20.26
C ALA A 59 4.11 -2.96 -19.00
N ALA A 60 5.30 -3.57 -18.94
CA ALA A 60 5.74 -4.32 -17.77
C ALA A 60 5.89 -3.42 -16.53
N GLN A 61 6.39 -2.20 -16.68
CA GLN A 61 6.51 -1.23 -15.60
C GLN A 61 5.14 -0.75 -15.13
N TRP A 62 4.20 -0.47 -16.04
CA TRP A 62 2.83 -0.15 -15.67
C TRP A 62 2.15 -1.27 -14.90
N LYS A 63 2.39 -2.53 -15.25
CA LYS A 63 1.88 -3.68 -14.49
C LYS A 63 2.42 -3.68 -13.06
N MET A 64 3.69 -3.36 -12.86
CA MET A 64 4.29 -3.26 -11.52
C MET A 64 3.78 -2.04 -10.75
N ILE A 65 3.69 -0.87 -11.41
CA ILE A 65 3.17 0.36 -10.81
C ILE A 65 1.71 0.16 -10.38
N PHE A 66 0.88 -0.52 -11.17
CA PHE A 66 -0.54 -0.76 -10.86
C PHE A 66 -0.84 -2.13 -10.24
N SER A 67 0.16 -2.75 -9.64
CA SER A 67 -0.06 -3.97 -8.86
C SER A 67 -1.03 -3.66 -7.71
N ASP A 68 -2.09 -4.45 -7.57
CA ASP A 68 -3.11 -4.27 -6.54
C ASP A 68 -2.68 -4.83 -5.17
N THR A 69 -1.65 -5.67 -5.12
CA THR A 69 -1.03 -6.11 -3.87
C THR A 69 -0.10 -5.02 -3.29
N PRO A 70 -0.19 -4.67 -1.99
CA PRO A 70 0.83 -3.87 -1.30
C PRO A 70 2.25 -4.45 -1.39
N SER A 71 2.39 -5.77 -1.48
CA SER A 71 3.68 -6.43 -1.76
C SER A 71 3.89 -6.58 -3.26
N THR A 72 4.81 -5.81 -3.85
CA THR A 72 5.13 -5.91 -5.28
C THR A 72 6.63 -6.07 -5.48
N SER A 73 7.04 -7.16 -6.13
CA SER A 73 8.44 -7.40 -6.50
C SER A 73 8.71 -6.85 -7.90
N VAL A 74 9.81 -6.11 -8.05
CA VAL A 74 10.26 -5.55 -9.33
C VAL A 74 11.50 -6.32 -9.78
N ILE A 75 11.33 -7.20 -10.77
CA ILE A 75 12.45 -7.88 -11.43
C ILE A 75 12.85 -7.04 -12.63
N ALA A 76 14.02 -6.40 -12.58
CA ALA A 76 14.51 -5.65 -13.72
C ALA A 76 16.04 -5.66 -13.81
N GLY A 77 16.55 -5.82 -15.04
CA GLY A 77 17.98 -5.74 -15.35
C GLY A 77 18.58 -4.35 -15.06
N ALA A 78 19.90 -4.23 -15.20
CA ALA A 78 20.57 -2.93 -15.15
C ALA A 78 19.96 -1.99 -16.20
N GLY A 79 19.75 -0.72 -15.86
CA GLY A 79 19.17 0.28 -16.77
C GLY A 79 17.66 0.15 -17.04
N ALA A 80 16.98 -0.91 -16.59
CA ALA A 80 15.56 -1.16 -16.90
C ALA A 80 14.55 -0.27 -16.14
N GLY A 81 14.97 0.88 -15.61
CA GLY A 81 14.08 1.86 -14.97
C GLY A 81 13.51 1.48 -13.60
N LYS A 82 14.18 0.61 -12.83
CA LYS A 82 13.75 0.16 -11.48
C LYS A 82 13.38 1.32 -10.56
N SER A 83 14.31 2.25 -10.36
CA SER A 83 14.12 3.39 -9.45
C SER A 83 12.99 4.29 -9.93
N THR A 84 12.87 4.52 -11.24
CA THR A 84 11.78 5.32 -11.82
C THR A 84 10.42 4.65 -11.60
N THR A 85 10.36 3.33 -11.79
CA THR A 85 9.15 2.53 -11.52
C THR A 85 8.76 2.62 -10.04
N LEU A 86 9.74 2.54 -9.14
CA LEU A 86 9.51 2.65 -7.69
C LEU A 86 9.02 4.06 -7.30
N VAL A 87 9.61 5.13 -7.85
CA VAL A 87 9.14 6.52 -7.62
C VAL A 87 7.69 6.68 -8.08
N LEU A 88 7.34 6.20 -9.27
CA LEU A 88 5.96 6.25 -9.77
C LEU A 88 5.00 5.42 -8.92
N ARG A 89 5.46 4.29 -8.36
CA ARG A 89 4.66 3.50 -7.41
C ARG A 89 4.43 4.25 -6.10
N ILE A 90 5.43 4.94 -5.56
CA ILE A 90 5.28 5.80 -4.38
C ILE A 90 4.29 6.94 -4.68
N LEU A 91 4.39 7.58 -5.84
CA LEU A 91 3.44 8.61 -6.28
C LEU A 91 2.01 8.08 -6.39
N LEU A 92 1.82 6.85 -6.92
CA LEU A 92 0.51 6.20 -6.92
C LEU A 92 -0.06 6.08 -5.51
N LEU A 93 0.73 5.55 -4.57
CA LEU A 93 0.30 5.35 -3.19
C LEU A 93 0.01 6.70 -2.51
N SER A 94 0.90 7.68 -2.62
CA SER A 94 0.73 8.95 -1.91
C SER A 94 -0.25 9.90 -2.59
N HIS A 95 0.00 10.26 -3.84
CA HIS A 95 -0.75 11.30 -4.53
C HIS A 95 -2.13 10.85 -5.01
N TYR A 96 -2.27 9.59 -5.45
CA TYR A 96 -3.53 9.11 -6.02
C TYR A 96 -4.39 8.32 -5.02
N LEU A 97 -3.77 7.62 -4.06
CA LEU A 97 -4.48 6.84 -3.05
C LEU A 97 -4.46 7.47 -1.65
N GLY A 98 -3.68 8.53 -1.43
CA GLY A 98 -3.70 9.31 -0.19
C GLY A 98 -2.92 8.69 0.98
N PHE A 99 -2.05 7.71 0.74
CA PHE A 99 -1.18 7.17 1.79
C PHE A 99 -0.17 8.23 2.22
N GLU A 100 0.04 8.38 3.52
CA GLU A 100 0.99 9.35 4.04
C GLU A 100 2.43 8.99 3.67
N LEU A 101 3.21 9.95 3.17
CA LEU A 101 4.63 9.70 2.89
C LEU A 101 5.43 9.35 4.16
N SER A 102 5.03 9.88 5.32
CA SER A 102 5.62 9.56 6.63
C SER A 102 5.44 8.10 7.04
N SER A 103 4.46 7.39 6.46
CA SER A 103 4.25 5.96 6.70
C SER A 103 5.02 5.07 5.72
N MET A 104 5.85 5.64 4.83
CA MET A 104 6.61 4.91 3.82
C MET A 104 8.12 4.96 4.09
N THR A 105 8.77 3.80 4.00
CA THR A 105 10.22 3.67 4.13
C THR A 105 10.81 3.10 2.85
N VAL A 106 11.75 3.84 2.25
CA VAL A 106 12.53 3.36 1.09
C VAL A 106 13.92 2.97 1.56
N VAL A 107 14.29 1.70 1.34
CA VAL A 107 15.61 1.17 1.71
C VAL A 107 16.42 0.92 0.45
N THR A 108 17.68 1.39 0.44
CA THR A 108 18.63 1.21 -0.65
C THR A 108 19.96 0.65 -0.13
N PHE A 109 20.68 -0.07 -0.98
CA PHE A 109 21.95 -0.71 -0.57
C PHE A 109 23.10 0.29 -0.38
N THR A 110 23.22 1.30 -1.25
CA THR A 110 24.28 2.31 -1.17
C THR A 110 23.74 3.71 -0.93
N ARG A 111 24.60 4.60 -0.42
CA ARG A 111 24.27 6.03 -0.20
C ARG A 111 24.11 6.77 -1.53
N GLU A 112 24.85 6.37 -2.54
CA GLU A 112 24.82 6.93 -3.89
C GLU A 112 23.48 6.62 -4.54
N SER A 113 23.01 5.37 -4.43
CA SER A 113 21.68 4.98 -4.89
C SER A 113 20.57 5.77 -4.22
N ARG A 114 20.73 6.08 -2.92
CA ARG A 114 19.79 6.96 -2.19
C ARG A 114 19.78 8.38 -2.75
N LYS A 115 20.95 8.97 -2.99
CA LYS A 115 21.05 10.34 -3.55
C LYS A 115 20.40 10.40 -4.94
N ASP A 116 20.71 9.44 -5.79
CA ASP A 116 20.12 9.34 -7.13
C ASP A 116 18.60 9.14 -7.08
N PHE A 117 18.10 8.39 -6.10
CA PHE A 117 16.66 8.20 -5.91
C PHE A 117 15.94 9.49 -5.49
N ILE A 118 16.55 10.29 -4.60
CA ILE A 118 15.98 11.56 -4.12
C ILE A 118 15.88 12.60 -5.24
N ASN A 119 16.80 12.57 -6.20
CA ASN A 119 16.84 13.53 -7.31
C ASN A 119 15.83 13.23 -8.43
N LYS A 120 15.13 12.09 -8.39
CA LYS A 120 14.12 11.70 -9.38
C LYS A 120 12.74 12.19 -9.01
#